data_AF-A0AAV1J688-F1
#
_entry.id   AF-A0AAV1J688-F1
#
_cell.length_a   1.000
_cell.length_b   1.000
_cell.length_c   1.000
_cell.angle_alpha   90.00
_cell.angle_beta   90.00
_cell.angle_gamma   90.00
#
_symmetry.space_group_name_H-M   'P 1'
#
loop_
_entity.id
_entity.type
_entity.pdbx_description
1 polymer ?
#
loop_
_entity_poly.entity_id
_entity_poly.type
_entity_poly.pdbx_seq_one_letter_code
_entity_poly.pdbx_strand_id
1 'polypeptide(L)'
;MTELSREIGEIWSRLFDHRPFLNGEIKFMLKEFEEKRGDREVENLFSILEDITEIKDTQVDKISRISTTGLPVLKEKLQQALDLTEIIDKDYKEIEKESEKKRLENKEKRKEEWDQFIDDMNFRCKRIDNTFEEKEEELRSLVDTNVRIYPSKILTDFLKTIPVSKEVPSNILNIIKDHNKPGRITNEVVDSNVIQLFDSDFETINKVKSSLQCNEVANKEESTDKNEETLSDDIKEKKILENTKLQYIEDVDKPYLTTIDLDWLYIYLKNKRTQEKSLPYLHELLEGAELKMPNNIIHKRNPDLEARCVKLRAQQEAREYRKMTKGVDNVRIHYPEDSIAYQMKQLNRHLIAIGQFLLSIFAGFLFGFRGVEWMVGNLDFGFRLLLGVMCALIIALAEIYFLAKKINEELSVPETVQLGGPVKFVNDTTYVKDNTKKAIEKEHQD
;
A
#
# COMPACT_ATOMS: atom_id res chain seq x y z
N MET A 1 -21.78 16.46 139.00
CA MET A 1 -21.85 15.10 138.42
C MET A 1 -22.74 15.01 137.17
N THR A 2 -23.62 15.98 136.89
CA THR A 2 -24.58 15.96 135.77
C THR A 2 -24.00 16.34 134.40
N GLU A 3 -22.93 17.13 134.36
CA GLU A 3 -22.27 17.56 133.11
C GLU A 3 -21.52 16.40 132.42
N LEU A 4 -20.74 15.62 133.17
CA LEU A 4 -19.96 14.50 132.62
C LEU A 4 -20.87 13.40 132.02
N SER A 5 -21.99 13.10 132.69
CA SER A 5 -22.98 12.15 132.17
C SER A 5 -23.66 12.65 130.90
N ARG A 6 -23.80 13.98 130.74
CA ARG A 6 -24.39 14.59 129.56
C ARG A 6 -23.42 14.52 128.38
N GLU A 7 -22.15 14.85 128.59
CA GLU A 7 -21.12 14.78 127.55
C GLU A 7 -20.87 13.33 127.08
N ILE A 8 -20.80 12.37 128.02
CA ILE A 8 -20.67 10.94 127.68
C ILE A 8 -21.92 10.45 126.93
N GLY A 9 -23.12 10.90 127.33
CA GLY A 9 -24.35 10.63 126.60
C GLY A 9 -24.36 11.21 125.19
N GLU A 10 -23.77 12.39 125.01
CA GLU A 10 -23.69 13.07 123.71
C GLU A 10 -22.70 12.40 122.76
N ILE A 11 -21.56 11.93 123.29
CA ILE A 11 -20.58 11.12 122.55
C ILE A 11 -21.20 9.78 122.18
N TRP A 12 -21.90 9.12 123.11
CA TRP A 12 -22.58 7.86 122.85
C TRP A 12 -23.67 8.01 121.77
N SER A 13 -24.47 9.09 121.82
CA SER A 13 -25.44 9.37 120.76
C SER A 13 -24.77 9.67 119.42
N ARG A 14 -23.65 10.38 119.38
CA ARG A 14 -22.95 10.63 118.10
C ARG A 14 -22.30 9.38 117.52
N LEU A 15 -21.78 8.49 118.37
CA LEU A 15 -21.08 7.28 117.91
C LEU A 15 -22.04 6.14 117.56
N PHE A 16 -23.18 6.04 118.24
CA PHE A 16 -24.12 4.91 118.12
C PHE A 16 -25.52 5.29 117.60
N ASP A 17 -25.90 6.57 117.57
CA ASP A 17 -27.15 7.02 116.94
C ASP A 17 -26.92 7.28 115.44
N HIS A 18 -26.99 6.19 114.69
CA HIS A 18 -26.81 6.13 113.24
C HIS A 18 -28.07 6.61 112.47
N ARG A 19 -29.12 7.04 113.17
CA ARG A 19 -30.37 7.55 112.55
C ARG A 19 -30.15 8.73 111.61
N PRO A 20 -29.32 9.75 111.90
CA PRO A 20 -29.10 10.87 110.99
C PRO A 20 -28.41 10.42 109.69
N PHE A 21 -27.48 9.47 109.79
CA PHE A 21 -26.81 8.88 108.63
C PHE A 21 -27.77 8.02 107.81
N LEU A 22 -28.47 7.06 108.44
CA LEU A 22 -29.44 6.21 107.76
C LEU A 22 -30.57 7.01 107.11
N ASN A 23 -31.10 8.03 107.78
CA ASN A 23 -32.15 8.87 107.18
C ASN A 23 -31.63 9.68 105.99
N GLY A 24 -30.34 10.07 106.00
CA GLY A 24 -29.68 10.69 104.85
C GLY A 24 -29.59 9.74 103.65
N GLU A 25 -29.11 8.52 103.88
CA GLU A 25 -28.99 7.48 102.85
C GLU A 25 -30.35 7.02 102.31
N ILE A 26 -31.36 6.83 103.19
CA ILE A 26 -32.73 6.49 102.78
C ILE A 26 -33.31 7.60 101.90
N LYS A 27 -33.11 8.87 102.27
CA LYS A 27 -33.59 10.00 101.48
C LYS A 27 -32.84 10.14 100.15
N PHE A 28 -31.54 9.83 100.12
CA PHE A 28 -30.75 9.79 98.91
C PHE A 28 -31.22 8.67 97.96
N MET A 29 -31.45 7.46 98.50
CA MET A 29 -32.03 6.34 97.76
C MET A 29 -33.40 6.66 97.18
N LEU A 30 -34.32 7.22 97.98
CA LEU A 30 -35.66 7.64 97.51
C LEU A 30 -35.56 8.66 96.37
N LYS A 31 -34.70 9.67 96.52
CA LYS A 31 -34.52 10.72 95.50
C LYS A 31 -33.92 10.19 94.19
N GLU A 32 -32.90 9.33 94.27
CA GLU A 32 -32.25 8.79 93.07
C GLU A 32 -33.06 7.68 92.39
N PHE A 33 -33.69 6.79 93.17
CA PHE A 33 -34.34 5.58 92.64
C PHE A 33 -35.84 5.67 92.44
N GLU A 34 -36.55 6.53 93.17
CA GLU A 34 -38.00 6.71 92.97
C GLU A 34 -38.29 7.99 92.20
N GLU A 35 -37.74 9.13 92.61
CA GLU A 35 -38.04 10.42 91.97
C GLU A 35 -37.37 10.53 90.59
N LYS A 36 -36.02 10.51 90.54
CA LYS A 36 -35.29 10.71 89.27
C LYS A 36 -35.49 9.58 88.25
N ARG A 37 -35.71 8.35 88.71
CA ARG A 37 -35.99 7.21 87.83
C ARG A 37 -37.41 7.29 87.28
N GLY A 38 -38.38 7.64 88.13
CA GLY A 38 -39.77 7.87 87.71
C GLY A 38 -39.85 8.95 86.65
N ASP A 39 -39.17 10.08 86.85
CA ASP A 39 -39.14 11.17 85.88
C ASP A 39 -38.56 10.74 84.52
N ARG A 40 -37.49 9.93 84.52
CA ARG A 40 -36.84 9.44 83.30
C ARG A 40 -37.66 8.39 82.56
N GLU A 41 -38.33 7.50 83.28
CA GLU A 41 -39.24 6.51 82.69
C GLU A 41 -40.47 7.19 82.10
N VAL A 42 -40.97 8.24 82.74
CA VAL A 42 -42.07 9.08 82.24
C VAL A 42 -41.65 9.83 80.98
N GLU A 43 -40.47 10.45 80.95
CA GLU A 43 -39.94 11.14 79.77
C GLU A 43 -39.74 10.20 78.59
N ASN A 44 -39.20 9.00 78.82
CA ASN A 44 -39.11 7.95 77.80
C ASN A 44 -40.49 7.52 77.29
N LEU A 45 -41.48 7.42 78.18
CA LEU A 45 -42.84 7.04 77.79
C LEU A 45 -43.48 8.13 76.91
N PHE A 46 -43.23 9.41 77.22
CA PHE A 46 -43.68 10.52 76.39
C PHE A 46 -42.98 10.55 75.03
N SER A 47 -41.67 10.31 74.97
CA SER A 47 -40.94 10.20 73.70
C SER A 47 -41.46 9.03 72.85
N ILE A 48 -41.68 7.86 73.45
CA ILE A 48 -42.26 6.72 72.73
C ILE A 48 -43.69 7.04 72.27
N LEU A 49 -44.47 7.74 73.09
CA LEU A 49 -45.82 8.15 72.70
C LEU A 49 -45.78 9.14 71.53
N GLU A 50 -44.89 10.13 71.57
CA GLU A 50 -44.67 11.09 70.49
C GLU A 50 -44.31 10.36 69.19
N ASP A 51 -43.31 9.47 69.23
CA ASP A 51 -42.90 8.66 68.07
C ASP A 51 -44.07 7.80 67.53
N ILE A 52 -44.82 7.15 68.42
CA ILE A 52 -45.98 6.33 68.03
C ILE A 52 -47.07 7.20 67.39
N THR A 53 -47.34 8.39 67.94
CA THR A 53 -48.31 9.31 67.37
C THR A 53 -47.84 9.87 66.03
N GLU A 54 -46.56 10.19 65.88
CA GLU A 54 -46.00 10.65 64.60
C GLU A 54 -46.10 9.56 63.54
N ILE A 55 -45.71 8.32 63.88
CA ILE A 55 -45.79 7.18 62.97
C ILE A 55 -47.24 6.96 62.53
N LYS A 56 -48.17 6.90 63.49
CA LYS A 56 -49.58 6.60 63.25
C LYS A 56 -50.26 7.70 62.43
N ASP A 57 -50.10 8.95 62.82
CA ASP A 57 -50.91 10.04 62.28
C ASP A 57 -50.27 10.69 61.04
N THR A 58 -48.96 10.55 60.82
CA THR A 58 -48.27 11.19 59.68
C THR A 58 -47.60 10.19 58.73
N GLN A 59 -46.79 9.27 59.25
CA GLN A 59 -45.92 8.45 58.40
C GLN A 59 -46.69 7.34 57.69
N VAL A 60 -47.66 6.70 58.33
CA VAL A 60 -48.49 5.63 57.73
C VAL A 60 -49.24 6.14 56.49
N ASP A 61 -49.90 7.29 56.61
CA ASP A 61 -50.63 7.90 55.50
C ASP A 61 -49.70 8.39 54.40
N LYS A 62 -48.56 8.97 54.77
CA LYS A 62 -47.54 9.40 53.81
C LYS A 62 -46.98 8.23 53.00
N ILE A 63 -46.64 7.12 53.66
CA ILE A 63 -46.17 5.89 53.00
C ILE A 63 -47.26 5.32 52.11
N SER A 64 -48.52 5.27 52.58
CA SER A 64 -49.65 4.80 51.78
C SER A 64 -49.84 5.63 50.50
N ARG A 65 -49.79 6.97 50.60
CA ARG A 65 -49.91 7.88 49.44
C ARG A 65 -48.73 7.78 48.47
N ILE A 66 -47.51 7.70 48.98
CA ILE A 66 -46.31 7.54 48.14
C ILE A 66 -46.31 6.16 47.47
N SER A 67 -46.72 5.12 48.19
CA SER A 67 -46.84 3.77 47.66
C SER A 67 -47.89 3.72 46.53
N THR A 68 -49.10 4.24 46.78
CA THR A 68 -50.20 4.22 45.79
C THR A 68 -49.92 5.05 44.54
N THR A 69 -49.11 6.11 44.64
CA THR A 69 -48.77 6.96 43.48
C THR A 69 -47.48 6.52 42.79
N GLY A 70 -46.45 6.14 43.55
CA GLY A 70 -45.11 5.84 43.05
C GLY A 70 -44.97 4.44 42.45
N LEU A 71 -45.58 3.40 43.03
CA LEU A 71 -45.48 2.03 42.52
C LEU A 71 -46.04 1.86 41.10
N PRO A 72 -47.22 2.42 40.76
CA PRO A 72 -47.75 2.32 39.39
C PRO A 72 -46.84 3.01 38.37
N VAL A 73 -46.31 4.19 38.70
CA VAL A 73 -45.38 4.93 37.82
C VAL A 73 -44.09 4.14 37.63
N LEU A 74 -43.53 3.59 38.71
CA LEU A 74 -42.32 2.75 38.62
C LEU A 74 -42.57 1.51 37.77
N LYS A 75 -43.71 0.84 37.95
CA LYS A 75 -44.10 -0.33 37.16
C LYS A 75 -44.20 0.01 35.68
N GLU A 76 -44.85 1.12 35.34
CA GLU A 76 -44.97 1.57 33.95
C GLU A 76 -43.61 1.90 33.34
N LYS A 77 -42.74 2.58 34.10
CA LYS A 77 -41.37 2.89 33.65
C LYS A 77 -40.53 1.64 33.45
N LEU A 78 -40.67 0.66 34.33
CA LEU A 78 -39.98 -0.62 34.22
C LEU A 78 -40.48 -1.43 33.02
N GLN A 79 -41.79 -1.39 32.75
CA GLN A 79 -42.35 -1.99 31.54
C GLN A 79 -41.84 -1.30 30.27
N GLN A 80 -41.85 0.04 30.23
CA GLN A 80 -41.27 0.81 29.12
C GLN A 80 -39.80 0.46 28.89
N ALA A 81 -39.02 0.30 29.96
CA ALA A 81 -37.61 -0.09 29.86
C ALA A 81 -37.45 -1.49 29.28
N LEU A 82 -38.28 -2.46 29.68
CA LEU A 82 -38.27 -3.81 29.13
C LEU A 82 -38.62 -3.82 27.64
N ASP A 83 -39.67 -3.10 27.25
CA ASP A 83 -40.09 -3.03 25.84
C ASP A 83 -38.98 -2.38 24.98
N LEU A 84 -38.31 -1.34 25.50
CA LEU A 84 -37.16 -0.73 24.83
C LEU A 84 -35.99 -1.71 24.69
N THR A 85 -35.70 -2.53 25.70
CA THR A 85 -34.63 -3.53 25.59
C THR A 85 -34.93 -4.58 24.52
N GLU A 86 -36.19 -4.99 24.37
CA GLU A 86 -36.58 -5.96 23.34
C GLU A 86 -36.46 -5.37 21.93
N ILE A 87 -36.83 -4.10 21.74
CA ILE A 87 -36.66 -3.38 20.47
C ILE A 87 -35.17 -3.29 20.13
N ILE A 88 -34.34 -2.87 21.09
CA ILE A 88 -32.90 -2.76 20.93
C ILE A 88 -32.28 -4.10 20.51
N ASP A 89 -32.66 -5.21 21.16
CA ASP A 89 -32.17 -6.54 20.81
C ASP A 89 -32.56 -6.96 19.38
N LYS A 90 -33.76 -6.57 18.93
CA LYS A 90 -34.21 -6.83 17.56
C LYS A 90 -33.40 -6.02 16.55
N ASP A 91 -33.21 -4.73 16.80
CA ASP A 91 -32.44 -3.84 15.93
C ASP A 91 -30.98 -4.31 15.81
N TYR A 92 -30.36 -4.73 16.92
CA TYR A 92 -29.00 -5.30 16.89
C TYR A 92 -28.90 -6.54 15.99
N LYS A 93 -29.88 -7.46 16.07
CA LYS A 93 -29.91 -8.66 15.22
C LYS A 93 -30.12 -8.32 13.74
N GLU A 94 -30.90 -7.29 13.43
CA GLU A 94 -31.10 -6.83 12.06
C GLU A 94 -29.83 -6.18 11.49
N ILE A 95 -29.18 -5.31 12.27
CA ILE A 95 -27.89 -4.69 11.91
C ILE A 95 -26.81 -5.75 11.70
N GLU A 96 -26.74 -6.77 12.56
CA GLU A 96 -25.78 -7.86 12.44
C GLU A 96 -25.96 -8.59 11.10
N LYS A 97 -27.19 -8.99 10.76
CA LYS A 97 -27.51 -9.64 9.47
C LYS A 97 -27.17 -8.77 8.26
N GLU A 98 -27.47 -7.47 8.33
CA GLU A 98 -27.13 -6.54 7.25
C GLU A 98 -25.60 -6.42 7.09
N SER A 99 -24.87 -6.37 8.21
CA SER A 99 -23.42 -6.30 8.22
C SER A 99 -22.78 -7.56 7.64
N GLU A 100 -23.30 -8.75 7.97
CA GLU A 100 -22.85 -10.02 7.42
C GLU A 100 -23.09 -10.09 5.92
N LYS A 101 -24.27 -9.67 5.45
CA LYS A 101 -24.59 -9.60 4.03
C LYS A 101 -23.63 -8.67 3.28
N LYS A 102 -23.41 -7.46 3.79
CA LYS A 102 -22.43 -6.51 3.22
C LYS A 102 -21.02 -7.09 3.19
N ARG A 103 -20.61 -7.82 4.23
CA ARG A 103 -19.30 -8.50 4.28
C ARG A 103 -19.18 -9.56 3.20
N LEU A 104 -20.24 -10.32 2.93
CA LEU A 104 -20.26 -11.33 1.88
C LEU A 104 -20.18 -10.70 0.49
N GLU A 105 -21.02 -9.70 0.21
CA GLU A 105 -21.00 -8.97 -1.06
C GLU A 105 -19.63 -8.32 -1.33
N ASN A 106 -19.02 -7.70 -0.32
CA ASN A 106 -17.68 -7.12 -0.44
C ASN A 106 -16.57 -8.17 -0.61
N LYS A 107 -16.78 -9.39 -0.12
CA LYS A 107 -15.84 -10.49 -0.34
C LYS A 107 -15.92 -10.99 -1.78
N GLU A 108 -17.13 -11.08 -2.34
CA GLU A 108 -17.35 -11.45 -3.73
C GLU A 108 -16.79 -10.42 -4.69
N LYS A 109 -17.09 -9.12 -4.49
CA LYS A 109 -16.52 -8.03 -5.30
C LYS A 109 -14.99 -8.03 -5.31
N ARG A 110 -14.36 -8.16 -4.14
CA ARG A 110 -12.89 -8.23 -4.05
C ARG A 110 -12.33 -9.48 -4.72
N LYS A 111 -13.08 -10.58 -4.74
CA LYS A 111 -12.66 -11.79 -5.42
C LYS A 111 -12.69 -11.57 -6.94
N GLU A 112 -13.75 -10.97 -7.47
CA GLU A 112 -13.84 -10.62 -8.90
C GLU A 112 -12.75 -9.62 -9.32
N GLU A 113 -12.54 -8.56 -8.52
CA GLU A 113 -11.45 -7.60 -8.74
C GLU A 113 -10.07 -8.27 -8.70
N TRP A 114 -9.87 -9.21 -7.76
CA TRP A 114 -8.63 -9.96 -7.67
C TRP A 114 -8.43 -10.88 -8.87
N ASP A 115 -9.47 -11.59 -9.30
CA ASP A 115 -9.41 -12.48 -10.45
C ASP A 115 -9.08 -11.68 -11.73
N GLN A 116 -9.74 -10.53 -11.94
CA GLN A 116 -9.41 -9.60 -13.04
C GLN A 116 -7.97 -9.07 -12.96
N PHE A 117 -7.49 -8.73 -11.76
CA PHE A 117 -6.12 -8.27 -11.55
C PHE A 117 -5.11 -9.37 -11.87
N ILE A 118 -5.37 -10.60 -11.43
CA ILE A 118 -4.51 -11.76 -11.71
C ILE A 118 -4.47 -12.04 -13.20
N ASP A 119 -5.60 -11.96 -13.91
CA ASP A 119 -5.65 -12.13 -15.36
C ASP A 119 -4.85 -11.05 -16.10
N ASP A 120 -4.98 -9.77 -15.72
CA ASP A 120 -4.17 -8.68 -16.28
C ASP A 120 -2.67 -8.87 -16.00
N MET A 121 -2.31 -9.27 -14.77
CA MET A 121 -0.92 -9.55 -14.43
C MET A 121 -0.35 -10.71 -15.23
N ASN A 122 -1.09 -11.81 -15.36
CA ASN A 122 -0.68 -12.96 -16.16
C ASN A 122 -0.52 -12.58 -17.63
N PHE A 123 -1.41 -11.75 -18.18
CA PHE A 123 -1.31 -11.25 -19.54
C PHE A 123 -0.04 -10.39 -19.73
N ARG A 124 0.25 -9.50 -18.77
CA ARG A 124 1.46 -8.67 -18.82
C ARG A 124 2.74 -9.48 -18.71
N CYS A 125 2.78 -10.49 -17.83
CA CYS A 125 3.92 -11.40 -17.74
C CYS A 125 4.14 -12.11 -19.08
N LYS A 126 3.10 -12.71 -19.66
CA LYS A 126 3.19 -13.36 -20.98
C LYS A 126 3.70 -12.41 -22.07
N ARG A 127 3.20 -11.18 -22.12
CA ARG A 127 3.66 -10.20 -23.09
C ARG A 127 5.14 -9.86 -22.89
N ILE A 128 5.57 -9.71 -21.64
CA ILE A 128 6.97 -9.45 -21.31
C ILE A 128 7.83 -10.65 -21.74
N ASP A 129 7.42 -11.87 -21.41
CA ASP A 129 8.13 -13.10 -21.79
C ASP A 129 8.29 -13.20 -23.31
N ASN A 130 7.21 -12.97 -24.07
CA ASN A 130 7.26 -12.95 -25.54
C ASN A 130 8.23 -11.87 -26.06
N THR A 131 8.20 -10.65 -25.53
CA THR A 131 9.13 -9.60 -25.95
C THR A 131 10.59 -9.93 -25.61
N PHE A 132 10.83 -10.67 -24.53
CA PHE A 132 12.16 -11.16 -24.20
C PHE A 132 12.62 -12.24 -25.16
N GLU A 133 11.75 -13.19 -25.51
CA GLU A 133 12.05 -14.26 -26.46
C GLU A 133 12.37 -13.70 -27.85
N GLU A 134 11.55 -12.78 -28.36
CA GLU A 134 11.81 -12.06 -29.62
C GLU A 134 13.17 -11.34 -29.60
N LYS A 135 13.48 -10.64 -28.50
CA LYS A 135 14.77 -9.95 -28.35
C LYS A 135 15.93 -10.92 -28.21
N GLU A 136 15.74 -12.08 -27.59
CA GLU A 136 16.75 -13.12 -27.50
C GLU A 136 17.05 -13.68 -28.89
N GLU A 137 16.04 -13.95 -29.71
CA GLU A 137 16.21 -14.40 -31.09
C GLU A 137 16.92 -13.35 -31.96
N GLU A 138 16.52 -12.08 -31.85
CA GLU A 138 17.23 -10.96 -32.52
C GLU A 138 18.73 -10.96 -32.14
N LEU A 139 19.05 -11.08 -30.85
CA LEU A 139 20.43 -11.10 -30.36
C LEU A 139 21.20 -12.34 -30.83
N ARG A 140 20.57 -13.53 -30.85
CA ARG A 140 21.17 -14.76 -31.38
C ARG A 140 21.56 -14.61 -32.86
N SER A 141 20.78 -13.87 -33.65
CA SER A 141 21.06 -13.63 -35.07
C SER A 141 22.18 -12.60 -35.31
N LEU A 142 22.35 -11.64 -34.39
CA LEU A 142 23.26 -10.51 -34.55
C LEU A 142 24.67 -10.75 -33.99
N VAL A 143 24.82 -11.66 -33.03
CA VAL A 143 26.11 -11.91 -32.36
C VAL A 143 26.87 -13.05 -33.05
N ASP A 144 27.95 -12.71 -33.75
CA ASP A 144 28.94 -13.68 -34.22
C ASP A 144 29.58 -14.37 -33.01
N THR A 145 29.21 -15.64 -32.76
CA THR A 145 29.73 -16.45 -31.65
C THR A 145 31.05 -17.12 -32.00
N ASN A 146 31.56 -16.95 -33.22
CA ASN A 146 32.78 -17.61 -33.66
C ASN A 146 34.00 -16.99 -33.00
N VAL A 147 34.87 -17.87 -32.51
CA VAL A 147 36.16 -17.49 -31.93
C VAL A 147 37.12 -17.12 -33.04
N ARG A 148 37.79 -15.97 -32.91
CA ARG A 148 38.77 -15.49 -33.89
C ARG A 148 40.17 -15.79 -33.37
N ILE A 149 40.94 -16.53 -34.17
CA ILE A 149 42.31 -16.95 -33.86
C ILE A 149 43.24 -16.21 -34.81
N TYR A 150 44.14 -15.40 -34.26
CA TYR A 150 45.15 -14.71 -35.05
C TYR A 150 46.41 -15.59 -35.13
N PRO A 151 46.86 -15.98 -36.34
CA PRO A 151 47.94 -16.92 -36.50
C PRO A 151 49.29 -16.34 -36.03
N SER A 152 50.09 -17.16 -35.33
CA SER A 152 51.47 -16.81 -34.95
C SER A 152 52.39 -16.75 -36.18
N LYS A 153 53.57 -16.15 -36.05
CA LYS A 153 54.56 -16.09 -37.16
C LYS A 153 54.89 -17.50 -37.70
N ILE A 154 55.02 -18.47 -36.79
CA ILE A 154 55.29 -19.89 -37.10
C ILE A 154 54.15 -20.46 -37.95
N LEU A 155 52.90 -20.23 -37.53
CA LEU A 155 51.73 -20.70 -38.27
C LEU A 155 51.62 -20.03 -39.65
N THR A 156 51.86 -18.72 -39.74
CA THR A 156 51.81 -18.03 -41.05
C THR A 156 52.88 -18.53 -42.02
N ASP A 157 54.07 -18.87 -41.55
CA ASP A 157 55.14 -19.41 -42.39
C ASP A 157 54.84 -20.84 -42.84
N PHE A 158 54.24 -21.65 -41.96
CA PHE A 158 53.75 -22.97 -42.32
C PHE A 158 52.62 -22.91 -43.36
N LEU A 159 51.63 -22.03 -43.17
CA LEU A 159 50.49 -21.89 -44.10
C LEU A 159 50.94 -21.52 -45.52
N LYS A 160 52.06 -20.79 -45.68
CA LYS A 160 52.65 -20.48 -47.00
C LYS A 160 53.22 -21.70 -47.72
N THR A 161 53.54 -22.78 -47.00
CA THR A 161 54.08 -24.01 -47.60
C THR A 161 53.00 -24.94 -48.18
N ILE A 162 51.73 -24.63 -47.93
CA ILE A 162 50.59 -25.45 -48.37
C ILE A 162 50.28 -25.15 -49.85
N PRO A 163 50.19 -26.17 -50.74
CA PRO A 163 49.79 -25.96 -52.12
C PRO A 163 48.34 -25.46 -52.19
N VAL A 164 48.12 -24.39 -52.93
CA VAL A 164 46.80 -23.76 -53.09
C VAL A 164 45.91 -24.66 -53.96
N SER A 165 45.19 -25.59 -53.34
CA SER A 165 44.17 -26.42 -53.97
C SER A 165 42.77 -25.86 -53.72
N LYS A 166 41.76 -26.37 -54.44
CA LYS A 166 40.35 -25.95 -54.28
C LYS A 166 39.73 -26.33 -52.92
N GLU A 167 40.41 -27.14 -52.13
CA GLU A 167 39.90 -27.68 -50.85
C GLU A 167 40.29 -26.83 -49.63
N VAL A 168 41.00 -25.71 -49.82
CA VAL A 168 41.48 -24.86 -48.72
C VAL A 168 40.40 -23.84 -48.32
N PRO A 169 40.07 -23.73 -47.02
CA PRO A 169 39.13 -22.72 -46.51
C PRO A 169 39.49 -21.28 -46.90
N SER A 170 38.47 -20.43 -47.10
CA SER A 170 38.59 -19.05 -47.56
C SER A 170 39.46 -18.17 -46.64
N ASN A 171 39.38 -18.36 -45.33
CA ASN A 171 40.17 -17.62 -44.35
C ASN A 171 41.66 -17.97 -44.43
N ILE A 172 42.00 -19.24 -44.67
CA ILE A 172 43.38 -19.70 -44.88
C ILE A 172 43.91 -19.18 -46.23
N LEU A 173 43.08 -19.15 -47.28
CA LEU A 173 43.44 -18.56 -48.57
C LEU A 173 43.74 -17.06 -48.46
N ASN A 174 43.01 -16.32 -47.62
CA ASN A 174 43.27 -14.91 -47.39
C ASN A 174 44.62 -14.68 -46.70
N ILE A 175 45.02 -15.54 -45.76
CA ILE A 175 46.34 -15.49 -45.10
C ILE A 175 47.48 -15.80 -46.08
N ILE A 176 47.25 -16.72 -47.04
CA ILE A 176 48.25 -17.08 -48.06
C ILE A 176 48.44 -15.95 -49.10
N LYS A 177 47.37 -15.20 -49.42
CA LYS A 177 47.37 -14.18 -50.49
C LYS A 177 47.88 -12.80 -50.09
N ASP A 178 48.07 -12.52 -48.80
CA ASP A 178 48.34 -11.17 -48.25
C ASP A 178 49.72 -10.56 -48.58
N HIS A 179 50.42 -11.07 -49.60
CA HIS A 179 51.66 -10.50 -50.13
C HIS A 179 51.46 -9.55 -51.32
N ASN A 180 50.23 -9.35 -51.84
CA ASN A 180 50.00 -8.48 -53.01
C ASN A 180 48.79 -7.53 -52.87
N LYS A 181 48.98 -6.46 -52.10
CA LYS A 181 48.29 -5.14 -52.13
C LYS A 181 46.78 -5.05 -51.76
N PRO A 182 46.33 -3.89 -51.24
CA PRO A 182 45.03 -3.72 -50.62
C PRO A 182 43.94 -3.45 -51.65
N GLY A 183 42.78 -4.07 -51.50
CA GLY A 183 41.65 -3.72 -52.34
C GLY A 183 40.41 -4.59 -52.19
N ARG A 184 39.40 -3.98 -51.58
CA ARG A 184 37.96 -4.16 -51.87
C ARG A 184 37.31 -5.40 -51.27
N ILE A 185 36.74 -5.22 -50.07
CA ILE A 185 35.69 -6.08 -49.52
C ILE A 185 34.44 -5.87 -50.38
N THR A 186 34.07 -6.87 -51.16
CA THR A 186 32.69 -7.04 -51.63
C THR A 186 31.93 -7.77 -50.54
N ASN A 187 30.96 -7.09 -49.93
CA ASN A 187 29.97 -7.72 -49.06
C ASN A 187 29.10 -8.64 -49.93
N GLU A 188 29.53 -9.88 -50.11
CA GLU A 188 28.62 -10.98 -50.41
C GLU A 188 28.35 -11.68 -49.09
N VAL A 189 27.16 -11.42 -48.56
CA VAL A 189 26.52 -12.24 -47.54
C VAL A 189 26.37 -13.62 -48.15
N VAL A 190 27.32 -14.50 -47.84
CA VAL A 190 27.14 -15.93 -48.09
C VAL A 190 26.31 -16.43 -46.92
N ASP A 191 25.04 -16.72 -47.23
CA ASP A 191 24.15 -17.46 -46.35
C ASP A 191 24.93 -18.59 -45.69
N SER A 192 24.98 -18.54 -44.37
CA SER A 192 25.60 -19.59 -43.57
C SER A 192 24.87 -20.88 -43.90
N ASN A 193 25.58 -21.80 -44.57
CA ASN A 193 25.07 -23.14 -44.82
C ASN A 193 24.60 -23.71 -43.49
N VAL A 194 23.29 -23.95 -43.43
CA VAL A 194 22.59 -24.73 -42.41
C VAL A 194 23.47 -25.93 -42.05
N ILE A 195 23.84 -26.03 -40.78
CA ILE A 195 24.54 -27.18 -40.22
C ILE A 195 23.64 -28.39 -40.49
N GLN A 196 23.98 -29.21 -41.48
CA GLN A 196 23.34 -30.50 -41.68
C GLN A 196 23.90 -31.44 -40.63
N LEU A 197 23.16 -31.60 -39.53
CA LEU A 197 23.41 -32.61 -38.52
C LEU A 197 23.34 -33.98 -39.19
N PHE A 198 24.43 -34.77 -39.11
CA PHE A 198 24.42 -36.15 -39.60
C PHE A 198 23.84 -37.08 -38.53
N ASP A 199 23.32 -38.25 -38.92
CA ASP A 199 22.68 -39.21 -38.00
C ASP A 199 23.58 -39.61 -36.82
N SER A 200 24.90 -39.60 -37.01
CA SER A 200 25.89 -39.84 -35.96
C SER A 200 25.88 -38.76 -34.87
N ASP A 201 25.58 -37.52 -35.21
CA ASP A 201 25.55 -36.40 -34.26
C ASP A 201 24.32 -36.51 -33.37
N PHE A 202 23.18 -36.90 -33.94
CA PHE A 202 21.96 -37.21 -33.18
C PHE A 202 22.15 -38.37 -32.22
N GLU A 203 22.89 -39.41 -32.61
CA GLU A 203 23.18 -40.55 -31.73
C GLU A 203 24.07 -40.15 -30.55
N THR A 204 25.04 -39.26 -30.80
CA THR A 204 25.96 -38.75 -29.78
C THR A 204 25.23 -37.83 -28.80
N ILE A 205 24.37 -36.93 -29.32
CA ILE A 205 23.52 -36.05 -28.52
C ILE A 205 22.51 -36.86 -27.71
N ASN A 206 21.94 -37.93 -28.27
CA ASN A 206 21.01 -38.80 -27.54
C ASN A 206 21.70 -39.63 -26.44
N LYS A 207 22.97 -40.03 -26.63
CA LYS A 207 23.79 -40.64 -25.56
C LYS A 207 24.08 -39.66 -24.43
N VAL A 208 24.33 -38.38 -24.74
CA VAL A 208 24.51 -37.33 -23.74
C VAL A 208 23.20 -36.99 -23.04
N LYS A 209 22.09 -36.92 -23.80
CA LYS A 209 20.75 -36.66 -23.26
C LYS A 209 20.30 -37.77 -22.32
N SER A 210 20.47 -39.03 -22.69
CA SER A 210 20.14 -40.19 -21.84
C SER A 210 21.01 -40.31 -20.59
N SER A 211 22.24 -39.79 -20.61
CA SER A 211 23.09 -39.73 -19.41
C SER A 211 22.78 -38.56 -18.48
N LEU A 212 22.09 -37.52 -18.98
CA LEU A 212 21.57 -36.41 -18.17
C LEU A 212 20.13 -36.67 -17.67
N GLN A 213 19.38 -37.52 -18.36
CA GLN A 213 17.97 -37.83 -18.09
C GLN A 213 17.78 -38.97 -17.08
N CYS A 214 18.54 -38.94 -15.98
CA CYS A 214 18.26 -39.76 -14.78
C CYS A 214 17.76 -38.93 -13.58
N ASN A 215 17.62 -37.61 -13.69
CA ASN A 215 16.99 -36.78 -12.67
C ASN A 215 16.15 -35.70 -13.34
N GLU A 216 14.88 -36.02 -13.62
CA GLU A 216 13.72 -35.16 -13.35
C GLU A 216 12.51 -35.72 -14.12
N VAL A 217 11.52 -36.10 -13.32
CA VAL A 217 10.22 -36.60 -13.73
C VAL A 217 9.26 -35.41 -13.76
N ALA A 218 8.37 -35.46 -14.75
CA ALA A 218 7.01 -34.93 -14.79
C ALA A 218 6.73 -33.57 -15.46
N ASN A 219 6.03 -33.72 -16.60
CA ASN A 219 4.80 -33.02 -17.00
C ASN A 219 4.93 -31.60 -17.56
N LYS A 220 4.68 -31.46 -18.88
CA LYS A 220 3.36 -31.01 -19.38
C LYS A 220 3.27 -31.04 -20.90
N GLU A 221 2.01 -31.19 -21.31
CA GLU A 221 1.46 -31.41 -22.64
C GLU A 221 1.57 -30.19 -23.56
N GLU A 222 1.71 -30.48 -24.86
CA GLU A 222 1.51 -29.56 -25.97
C GLU A 222 0.02 -29.26 -26.16
N SER A 223 -0.29 -28.02 -26.50
CA SER A 223 -1.39 -27.74 -27.43
C SER A 223 -1.03 -26.53 -28.28
N THR A 224 -0.89 -26.80 -29.57
CA THR A 224 -0.84 -25.86 -30.68
C THR A 224 -2.13 -25.06 -30.79
N ASP A 225 -2.05 -23.76 -31.05
CA ASP A 225 -2.90 -23.17 -32.08
C ASP A 225 -2.29 -21.89 -32.66
N LYS A 226 -2.30 -21.85 -33.99
CA LYS A 226 -1.95 -20.69 -34.81
C LYS A 226 -3.16 -19.77 -34.87
N ASN A 227 -2.96 -18.46 -34.85
CA ASN A 227 -3.74 -17.53 -35.66
C ASN A 227 -2.99 -16.21 -35.84
N GLU A 228 -3.00 -15.76 -37.10
CA GLU A 228 -2.41 -14.53 -37.63
C GLU A 228 -3.36 -13.33 -37.45
N GLU A 229 -2.79 -12.16 -37.78
CA GLU A 229 -3.38 -10.83 -38.03
C GLU A 229 -3.50 -9.88 -36.82
N THR A 230 -3.15 -8.59 -36.86
CA THR A 230 -2.47 -7.72 -37.87
C THR A 230 -2.03 -6.41 -37.17
N LEU A 231 -0.95 -5.82 -37.73
CA LEU A 231 -0.47 -4.42 -37.69
C LEU A 231 -1.15 -3.39 -36.75
N SER A 232 -0.33 -2.63 -36.02
CA SER A 232 0.06 -1.25 -36.42
C SER A 232 0.70 -0.47 -35.27
N ASP A 233 2.03 -0.33 -35.27
CA ASP A 233 2.71 0.80 -34.60
C ASP A 233 4.17 1.06 -35.09
N ASP A 234 4.68 0.24 -36.01
CA ASP A 234 6.08 0.24 -36.49
C ASP A 234 6.57 1.50 -37.25
N ILE A 235 5.74 2.53 -37.40
CA ILE A 235 6.09 3.74 -38.18
C ILE A 235 6.84 4.78 -37.33
N LYS A 236 6.88 4.66 -36.00
CA LYS A 236 7.60 5.62 -35.14
C LYS A 236 9.03 5.20 -34.75
N GLU A 237 9.37 3.92 -34.78
CA GLU A 237 10.72 3.46 -34.43
C GLU A 237 11.74 3.58 -35.58
N LYS A 238 11.29 3.51 -36.84
CA LYS A 238 12.20 3.66 -38.01
C LYS A 238 12.90 5.02 -38.11
N LYS A 239 12.41 6.05 -37.43
CA LYS A 239 13.03 7.40 -37.46
C LYS A 239 14.11 7.63 -36.40
N ILE A 240 14.25 6.73 -35.42
CA ILE A 240 15.20 6.90 -34.32
C ILE A 240 16.51 6.11 -34.59
N LEU A 241 16.48 5.15 -35.51
CA LEU A 241 17.62 4.27 -35.80
C LEU A 241 18.66 4.85 -36.79
N GLU A 242 18.41 5.99 -37.42
CA GLU A 242 19.41 6.59 -38.35
C GLU A 242 20.51 7.40 -37.63
N ASN A 243 20.33 7.75 -36.35
CA ASN A 243 21.21 8.74 -35.69
C ASN A 243 22.15 8.21 -34.61
N THR A 244 22.23 6.89 -34.38
CA THR A 244 23.23 6.34 -33.45
C THR A 244 24.27 5.55 -34.22
N LYS A 245 25.24 6.28 -34.80
CA LYS A 245 26.55 5.72 -35.11
C LYS A 245 27.15 5.21 -33.80
N LEU A 246 26.95 3.93 -33.52
CA LEU A 246 27.69 3.22 -32.49
C LEU A 246 29.16 3.24 -32.90
N GLN A 247 29.96 3.73 -31.97
CA GLN A 247 31.40 3.89 -32.06
C GLN A 247 32.03 2.51 -32.23
N TYR A 248 32.30 2.13 -33.48
CA TYR A 248 33.14 0.98 -33.81
C TYR A 248 34.49 1.18 -33.13
N ILE A 249 34.84 0.29 -32.21
CA ILE A 249 36.22 0.09 -31.83
C ILE A 249 36.91 -0.43 -33.10
N GLU A 250 37.96 0.28 -33.52
CA GLU A 250 38.80 -0.05 -34.67
C GLU A 250 39.42 -1.45 -34.49
N ASP A 251 38.70 -2.48 -34.92
CA ASP A 251 39.29 -3.78 -35.18
C ASP A 251 40.02 -3.68 -36.51
N VAL A 252 41.32 -3.49 -36.42
CA VAL A 252 42.26 -3.57 -37.55
C VAL A 252 41.96 -4.86 -38.33
N ASP A 253 41.68 -4.73 -39.62
CA ASP A 253 41.50 -5.81 -40.62
C ASP A 253 42.76 -6.72 -40.68
N LYS A 254 42.98 -7.53 -39.66
CA LYS A 254 44.02 -8.57 -39.62
C LYS A 254 43.36 -9.88 -40.00
N PRO A 255 43.98 -10.69 -40.87
CA PRO A 255 43.41 -11.97 -41.26
C PRO A 255 43.36 -12.90 -40.04
N TYR A 256 42.21 -13.55 -39.84
CA TYR A 256 41.93 -14.44 -38.71
C TYR A 256 41.54 -15.83 -39.20
N LEU A 257 41.69 -16.82 -38.33
CA LEU A 257 41.22 -18.19 -38.50
C LEU A 257 40.02 -18.43 -37.57
N THR A 258 39.08 -19.25 -38.02
CA THR A 258 37.96 -19.76 -37.23
C THR A 258 38.25 -21.18 -36.72
N THR A 259 37.39 -21.69 -35.86
CA THR A 259 37.45 -23.08 -35.37
C THR A 259 37.35 -24.10 -36.52
N ILE A 260 36.52 -23.81 -37.52
CA ILE A 260 36.34 -24.65 -38.72
C ILE A 260 37.64 -24.72 -39.53
N ASP A 261 38.37 -23.62 -39.63
CA ASP A 261 39.66 -23.56 -40.32
C ASP A 261 40.73 -24.40 -39.61
N LEU A 262 40.72 -24.44 -38.27
CA LEU A 262 41.62 -25.27 -37.48
C LEU A 262 41.28 -26.76 -37.59
N ASP A 263 40.01 -27.12 -37.63
CA ASP A 263 39.58 -28.51 -37.82
C ASP A 263 40.06 -29.04 -39.18
N TRP A 264 39.92 -28.22 -40.23
CA TRP A 264 40.47 -28.53 -41.54
C TRP A 264 42.00 -28.70 -41.49
N LEU A 265 42.71 -27.76 -40.84
CA LEU A 265 44.17 -27.80 -40.71
C LEU A 265 44.64 -29.05 -39.94
N TYR A 266 43.91 -29.45 -38.91
CA TYR A 266 44.17 -30.67 -38.15
C TYR A 266 44.05 -31.93 -39.02
N ILE A 267 42.96 -32.05 -39.79
CA ILE A 267 42.72 -33.17 -40.71
C ILE A 267 43.82 -33.20 -41.78
N TYR A 268 44.17 -32.05 -42.34
CA TYR A 268 45.23 -31.90 -43.32
C TYR A 268 46.60 -32.38 -42.79
N LEU A 269 46.98 -31.94 -41.58
CA LEU A 269 48.22 -32.37 -40.93
C LEU A 269 48.23 -33.86 -40.63
N LYS A 270 47.10 -34.42 -40.19
CA LYS A 270 46.96 -35.85 -39.92
C LYS A 270 47.14 -36.69 -41.19
N ASN A 271 46.56 -36.26 -42.31
CA ASN A 271 46.68 -36.94 -43.59
C ASN A 271 48.08 -36.81 -44.21
N LYS A 272 48.81 -35.73 -43.95
CA LYS A 272 50.21 -35.61 -44.39
C LYS A 272 51.19 -36.38 -43.50
N ARG A 273 50.92 -36.53 -42.21
CA ARG A 273 51.78 -37.31 -41.30
C ARG A 273 51.81 -38.81 -41.60
N THR A 274 50.77 -39.35 -42.26
CA THR A 274 50.79 -40.74 -42.75
C THR A 274 51.76 -40.93 -43.91
N GLN A 275 52.15 -39.85 -44.61
CA GLN A 275 53.11 -39.86 -45.71
C GLN A 275 54.53 -39.48 -45.23
N GLU A 276 54.66 -38.47 -44.36
CA GLU A 276 55.95 -37.98 -43.84
C GLU A 276 55.92 -37.79 -42.32
N LYS A 277 56.89 -38.37 -41.60
CA LYS A 277 56.93 -38.38 -40.13
C LYS A 277 57.45 -37.09 -39.49
N SER A 278 57.91 -36.12 -40.29
CA SER A 278 58.67 -34.93 -39.84
C SER A 278 57.83 -33.64 -39.71
N LEU A 279 56.50 -33.72 -39.78
CA LEU A 279 55.64 -32.52 -39.69
C LEU A 279 55.33 -32.13 -38.23
N PRO A 280 55.39 -30.83 -37.89
CA PRO A 280 55.10 -30.32 -36.55
C PRO A 280 53.64 -30.58 -36.14
N TYR A 281 53.40 -30.64 -34.82
CA TYR A 281 52.07 -30.82 -34.25
C TYR A 281 51.23 -29.53 -34.31
N LEU A 282 49.90 -29.66 -34.34
CA LEU A 282 49.02 -28.48 -34.41
C LEU A 282 49.23 -27.55 -33.21
N HIS A 283 49.45 -28.11 -32.02
CA HIS A 283 49.71 -27.31 -30.82
C HIS A 283 51.05 -26.55 -30.90
N GLU A 284 52.07 -27.10 -31.57
CA GLU A 284 53.35 -26.41 -31.82
C GLU A 284 53.16 -25.25 -32.81
N LEU A 285 52.29 -25.43 -33.81
CA LEU A 285 51.95 -24.36 -34.76
C LEU A 285 51.09 -23.26 -34.13
N LEU A 286 50.20 -23.63 -33.20
CA LEU A 286 49.36 -22.69 -32.45
C LEU A 286 50.10 -22.00 -31.30
N GLU A 287 51.35 -22.39 -31.01
CA GLU A 287 52.16 -21.76 -29.99
C GLU A 287 52.38 -20.27 -30.31
N GLY A 288 51.94 -19.40 -29.40
CA GLY A 288 51.99 -17.94 -29.59
C GLY A 288 50.90 -17.35 -30.49
N ALA A 289 49.85 -18.10 -30.84
CA ALA A 289 48.67 -17.54 -31.50
C ALA A 289 47.81 -16.73 -30.51
N GLU A 290 47.25 -15.60 -30.96
CA GLU A 290 46.40 -14.74 -30.12
C GLU A 290 44.92 -15.14 -30.30
N LEU A 291 44.24 -15.39 -29.18
CA LEU A 291 42.84 -15.81 -29.15
C LEU A 291 41.95 -14.62 -28.77
N LYS A 292 41.06 -14.21 -29.68
CA LYS A 292 40.06 -13.18 -29.40
C LYS A 292 38.67 -13.80 -29.29
N MET A 293 38.09 -13.67 -28.10
CA MET A 293 36.72 -14.09 -27.82
C MET A 293 35.73 -13.05 -28.35
N PRO A 294 34.55 -13.49 -28.84
CA PRO A 294 33.46 -12.57 -29.14
C PRO A 294 32.98 -11.93 -27.83
N ASN A 295 32.92 -10.59 -27.82
CA ASN A 295 32.45 -9.83 -26.66
C ASN A 295 31.03 -9.33 -26.93
N ASN A 296 30.16 -9.45 -25.93
CA ASN A 296 28.81 -8.91 -26.02
C ASN A 296 28.84 -7.38 -26.06
N ILE A 297 28.05 -6.78 -26.95
CA ILE A 297 27.92 -5.33 -27.06
C ILE A 297 27.04 -4.84 -25.90
N ILE A 298 27.66 -4.23 -24.88
CA ILE A 298 26.92 -3.68 -23.74
C ILE A 298 26.27 -2.37 -24.18
N HIS A 299 24.96 -2.41 -24.47
CA HIS A 299 24.18 -1.19 -24.69
C HIS A 299 24.08 -0.39 -23.39
N LYS A 300 24.65 0.83 -23.36
CA LYS A 300 24.46 1.74 -22.23
C LYS A 300 23.01 2.21 -22.18
N ARG A 301 22.41 2.19 -20.99
CA ARG A 301 21.05 2.68 -20.76
C ARG A 301 20.97 4.17 -21.12
N ASN A 302 19.83 4.60 -21.68
CA ASN A 302 19.62 6.02 -21.98
C ASN A 302 19.78 6.86 -20.70
N PRO A 303 20.68 7.87 -20.67
CA PRO A 303 20.99 8.65 -19.47
C PRO A 303 19.78 9.41 -18.93
N ASP A 304 18.87 9.87 -19.79
CA ASP A 304 17.67 10.60 -19.38
C ASP A 304 16.67 9.69 -18.65
N LEU A 305 16.53 8.45 -19.14
CA LEU A 305 15.69 7.44 -18.50
C LEU A 305 16.28 7.00 -17.15
N GLU A 306 17.60 6.83 -17.07
CA GLU A 306 18.28 6.50 -15.82
C GLU A 306 18.12 7.61 -14.78
N ALA A 307 18.32 8.88 -15.16
CA ALA A 307 18.09 10.03 -14.29
C ALA A 307 16.64 10.07 -13.79
N ARG A 308 15.65 9.78 -14.66
CA ARG A 308 14.24 9.72 -14.26
C ARG A 308 13.95 8.56 -13.30
N CYS A 309 14.53 7.38 -13.55
CA CYS A 309 14.39 6.23 -12.66
C CYS A 309 15.01 6.49 -11.28
N VAL A 310 16.21 7.09 -11.23
CA VAL A 310 16.86 7.50 -9.98
C VAL A 310 15.99 8.49 -9.22
N LYS A 311 15.44 9.49 -9.91
CA LYS A 311 14.51 10.47 -9.31
C LYS A 311 13.26 9.80 -8.74
N LEU A 312 12.59 8.93 -9.49
CA LEU A 312 11.37 8.24 -9.04
C LEU A 312 11.65 7.29 -7.87
N ARG A 313 12.78 6.56 -7.92
CA ARG A 313 13.19 5.68 -6.82
C ARG A 313 13.47 6.47 -5.54
N ALA A 314 14.23 7.56 -5.64
CA ALA A 314 14.48 8.44 -4.50
C ALA A 314 13.19 9.04 -3.94
N GLN A 315 12.21 9.37 -4.80
CA GLN A 315 10.89 9.84 -4.36
C GLN A 315 10.10 8.76 -3.62
N GLN A 316 10.12 7.53 -4.11
CA GLN A 316 9.42 6.42 -3.49
C GLN A 316 10.06 6.05 -2.14
N GLU A 317 11.39 5.93 -2.10
CA GLU A 317 12.15 5.70 -0.87
C GLU A 317 11.90 6.80 0.17
N ALA A 318 11.85 8.08 -0.25
CA ALA A 318 11.52 9.18 0.66
C ALA A 318 10.09 9.09 1.22
N ARG A 319 9.11 8.64 0.42
CA ARG A 319 7.74 8.39 0.89
C ARG A 319 7.70 7.24 1.89
N GLU A 320 8.37 6.14 1.59
CA GLU A 320 8.45 4.96 2.46
C GLU A 320 9.17 5.30 3.77
N TYR A 321 10.30 6.00 3.70
CA TYR A 321 11.02 6.49 4.87
C TYR A 321 10.13 7.36 5.76
N ARG A 322 9.44 8.36 5.21
CA ARG A 322 8.52 9.22 5.98
C ARG A 322 7.35 8.46 6.58
N LYS A 323 6.83 7.45 5.87
CA LYS A 323 5.77 6.58 6.40
C LYS A 323 6.26 5.79 7.60
N MET A 324 7.50 5.27 7.54
CA MET A 324 8.14 4.52 8.62
C MET A 324 8.54 5.41 9.81
N THR A 325 8.99 6.64 9.56
CA THR A 325 9.44 7.57 10.62
C THR A 325 8.33 8.46 11.17
N LYS A 326 7.10 8.38 10.65
CA LYS A 326 5.92 9.15 11.09
C LYS A 326 5.63 9.06 12.60
N GLY A 327 5.99 7.94 13.23
CA GLY A 327 5.80 7.72 14.67
C GLY A 327 6.98 8.12 15.55
N VAL A 328 8.12 8.46 14.96
CA VAL A 328 9.39 8.73 15.65
C VAL A 328 9.72 10.22 15.68
N ASP A 329 9.06 11.03 14.85
CA ASP A 329 9.25 12.48 14.82
C ASP A 329 8.57 13.16 16.02
N ASN A 330 9.37 13.88 16.82
CA ASN A 330 8.89 14.63 17.98
C ASN A 330 8.10 15.89 17.56
N VAL A 331 8.22 16.32 16.29
CA VAL A 331 7.45 17.40 15.69
C VAL A 331 6.37 16.78 14.81
N ARG A 332 5.18 16.58 15.37
CA ARG A 332 4.02 16.02 14.64
C ARG A 332 3.53 17.03 13.59
N ILE A 333 4.14 17.03 12.40
CA ILE A 333 3.64 17.78 11.24
C ILE A 333 2.44 17.00 10.69
N HIS A 334 1.24 17.47 11.01
CA HIS A 334 0.00 16.89 10.45
C HIS A 334 -0.23 17.50 9.07
N TYR A 335 -0.14 16.68 8.02
CA TYR A 335 -0.56 17.10 6.69
C TYR A 335 -2.08 17.27 6.68
N PRO A 336 -2.63 18.33 6.05
CA PRO A 336 -4.08 18.57 6.04
C PRO A 336 -4.85 17.39 5.44
N GLU A 337 -4.28 16.69 4.47
CA GLU A 337 -4.86 15.50 3.83
C GLU A 337 -5.03 14.29 4.78
N ASP A 338 -4.25 14.23 5.87
CA ASP A 338 -4.32 13.14 6.86
C ASP A 338 -5.45 13.33 7.88
N SER A 339 -6.06 14.52 7.93
CA SER A 339 -7.14 14.81 8.85
C SER A 339 -8.48 14.39 8.26
N ILE A 340 -9.16 13.45 8.93
CA ILE A 340 -10.57 13.11 8.62
C ILE A 340 -11.42 14.38 8.59
N ALA A 341 -11.14 15.37 9.44
CA ALA A 341 -11.86 16.63 9.48
C ALA A 341 -11.69 17.46 8.20
N TYR A 342 -10.52 17.42 7.55
CA TYR A 342 -10.28 18.15 6.31
C TYR A 342 -11.04 17.52 5.12
N GLN A 343 -10.94 16.19 4.98
CA GLN A 343 -11.68 15.44 3.97
C GLN A 343 -13.20 15.60 4.17
N MET A 344 -13.68 15.53 5.43
CA MET A 344 -15.09 15.73 5.77
C MET A 344 -15.56 17.17 5.49
N LYS A 345 -14.70 18.17 5.71
CA LYS A 345 -14.99 19.58 5.39
C LYS A 345 -15.11 19.82 3.89
N GLN A 346 -14.26 19.16 3.10
CA GLN A 346 -14.34 19.21 1.63
C GLN A 346 -15.62 18.53 1.12
N LEU A 347 -15.93 17.33 1.64
CA LEU A 347 -17.17 16.62 1.32
C LEU A 347 -18.42 17.42 1.71
N ASN A 348 -18.44 18.02 2.90
CA ASN A 348 -19.57 18.84 3.34
C ASN A 348 -19.80 20.04 2.41
N ARG A 349 -18.73 20.68 1.94
CA ARG A 349 -18.83 21.78 0.96
C ARG A 349 -19.44 21.33 -0.37
N HIS A 350 -19.08 20.15 -0.86
CA HIS A 350 -19.68 19.59 -2.06
C HIS A 350 -21.13 19.14 -1.83
N LEU A 351 -21.45 18.57 -0.67
CA LEU A 351 -22.80 18.14 -0.30
C LEU A 351 -23.75 19.34 -0.21
N ILE A 352 -23.31 20.44 0.40
CA ILE A 352 -24.05 21.71 0.43
C ILE A 352 -24.29 22.24 -0.99
N ALA A 353 -23.28 22.17 -1.88
CA ALA A 353 -23.41 22.62 -3.27
C ALA A 353 -24.42 21.77 -4.07
N ILE A 354 -24.43 20.45 -3.89
CA ILE A 354 -25.39 19.54 -4.50
C ILE A 354 -26.80 19.77 -3.93
N GLY A 355 -26.91 20.03 -2.62
CA GLY A 355 -28.19 20.36 -1.97
C GLY A 355 -28.80 21.64 -2.52
N GLN A 356 -28.00 22.68 -2.71
CA GLN A 356 -28.44 23.93 -3.35
C GLN A 356 -28.94 23.67 -4.78
N PHE A 357 -28.25 22.82 -5.53
CA PHE A 357 -28.63 22.46 -6.90
C PHE A 357 -30.01 21.81 -6.97
N LEU A 358 -30.25 20.81 -6.12
CA LEU A 358 -31.55 20.13 -6.07
C LEU A 358 -32.68 21.06 -5.64
N LEU A 359 -32.41 21.94 -4.66
CA LEU A 359 -33.39 22.89 -4.16
C LEU A 359 -33.74 23.95 -5.22
N SER A 360 -32.77 24.37 -6.02
CA SER A 360 -32.97 25.32 -7.14
C SER A 360 -33.81 24.71 -8.27
N ILE A 361 -33.54 23.46 -8.65
CA ILE A 361 -34.36 22.72 -9.63
C ILE A 361 -35.79 22.56 -9.14
N PHE A 362 -35.96 22.17 -7.87
CA PHE A 362 -37.26 21.99 -7.27
C PHE A 362 -38.05 23.31 -7.20
N ALA A 363 -37.39 24.42 -6.82
CA ALA A 363 -37.98 25.74 -6.83
C ALA A 363 -38.37 26.18 -8.25
N GLY A 364 -37.52 25.93 -9.25
CA GLY A 364 -37.80 26.20 -10.67
C GLY A 364 -39.01 25.43 -11.21
N PHE A 365 -39.12 24.16 -10.82
CA PHE A 365 -40.28 23.33 -11.14
C PHE A 365 -41.56 23.84 -10.47
N LEU A 366 -41.51 24.12 -9.16
CA LEU A 366 -42.66 24.67 -8.44
C LEU A 366 -43.10 26.02 -8.97
N PHE A 367 -42.16 26.88 -9.38
CA PHE A 367 -42.45 28.15 -10.01
C PHE A 367 -43.18 27.96 -11.36
N GLY A 368 -42.69 27.09 -12.24
CA GLY A 368 -43.33 26.83 -13.53
C GLY A 368 -44.68 26.09 -13.41
N PHE A 369 -44.83 25.22 -12.42
CA PHE A 369 -46.05 24.43 -12.22
C PHE A 369 -47.14 25.19 -11.44
N ARG A 370 -46.80 25.72 -10.25
CA ARG A 370 -47.73 26.37 -9.32
C ARG A 370 -47.74 27.89 -9.46
N GLY A 371 -46.59 28.49 -9.78
CA GLY A 371 -46.47 29.95 -9.96
C GLY A 371 -47.26 30.46 -11.16
N VAL A 372 -47.26 29.72 -12.28
CA VAL A 372 -48.03 30.09 -13.48
C VAL A 372 -49.54 29.99 -13.22
N GLU A 373 -50.00 29.05 -12.40
CA GLU A 373 -51.40 28.95 -12.03
C GLU A 373 -51.89 30.18 -11.26
N TRP A 374 -51.06 30.73 -10.36
CA TRP A 374 -51.38 31.97 -9.65
C TRP A 374 -51.41 33.20 -10.56
N MET A 375 -50.71 33.18 -11.69
CA MET A 375 -50.59 34.33 -12.59
C MET A 375 -51.60 34.29 -13.75
N VAL A 376 -51.89 33.11 -14.31
CA VAL A 376 -52.65 32.94 -15.57
C VAL A 376 -53.98 32.20 -15.35
N GLY A 377 -54.23 31.62 -14.17
CA GLY A 377 -55.50 30.96 -13.82
C GLY A 377 -55.57 29.50 -14.26
N ASN A 378 -56.79 29.01 -14.58
CA ASN A 378 -57.06 27.60 -14.82
C ASN A 378 -56.50 27.09 -16.17
N LEU A 379 -55.18 26.89 -16.26
CA LEU A 379 -54.57 26.08 -17.32
C LEU A 379 -54.82 24.59 -17.11
N ASP A 380 -54.86 23.81 -18.18
CA ASP A 380 -54.94 22.36 -18.08
C ASP A 380 -53.67 21.78 -17.42
N PHE A 381 -53.83 20.69 -16.68
CA PHE A 381 -52.78 20.10 -15.86
C PHE A 381 -51.53 19.75 -16.70
N GLY A 382 -51.73 19.25 -17.92
CA GLY A 382 -50.65 18.88 -18.83
C GLY A 382 -49.76 20.06 -19.22
N PHE A 383 -50.33 21.24 -19.50
CA PHE A 383 -49.55 22.44 -19.83
C PHE A 383 -48.76 22.96 -18.63
N ARG A 384 -49.32 22.89 -17.41
CA ARG A 384 -48.61 23.28 -16.18
C ARG A 384 -47.42 22.36 -15.91
N LEU A 385 -47.61 21.06 -16.10
CA LEU A 385 -46.55 20.08 -15.94
C LEU A 385 -45.43 20.32 -16.96
N LEU A 386 -45.78 20.54 -18.22
CA LEU A 386 -44.81 20.82 -19.28
C LEU A 386 -44.00 22.10 -19.00
N LEU A 387 -44.67 23.18 -18.57
CA LEU A 387 -44.01 24.45 -18.27
C LEU A 387 -43.10 24.33 -17.04
N GLY A 388 -43.54 23.62 -16.00
CA GLY A 388 -42.72 23.28 -14.83
C GLY A 388 -41.44 22.54 -15.22
N VAL A 389 -41.53 21.52 -16.07
CA VAL A 389 -40.37 20.75 -16.54
C VAL A 389 -39.43 21.60 -17.40
N MET A 390 -39.97 22.45 -18.28
CA MET A 390 -39.16 23.34 -19.13
C MET A 390 -38.36 24.36 -18.31
N CYS A 391 -38.98 25.00 -17.31
CA CYS A 391 -38.29 25.91 -16.41
C CYS A 391 -37.21 25.20 -15.59
N ALA A 392 -37.52 24.00 -15.05
CA ALA A 392 -36.56 23.20 -14.31
C ALA A 392 -35.35 22.76 -15.15
N LEU A 393 -35.56 22.40 -16.43
CA LEU A 393 -34.48 22.01 -17.34
C LEU A 393 -33.52 23.16 -17.64
N ILE A 394 -34.05 24.36 -17.89
CA ILE A 394 -33.22 25.55 -18.16
C ILE A 394 -32.34 25.87 -16.95
N ILE A 395 -32.90 25.81 -15.75
CA ILE A 395 -32.18 26.05 -14.50
C ILE A 395 -31.14 24.95 -14.24
N ALA A 396 -31.49 23.69 -14.46
CA ALA A 396 -30.58 22.56 -14.29
C ALA A 396 -29.34 22.67 -15.21
N LEU A 397 -29.54 23.05 -16.48
CA LEU A 397 -28.44 23.25 -17.43
C LEU A 397 -27.55 24.45 -17.06
N ALA A 398 -28.13 25.52 -16.53
CA ALA A 398 -27.36 26.65 -16.04
C ALA A 398 -26.50 26.26 -14.83
N GLU A 399 -27.07 25.57 -13.84
CA GLU A 399 -26.35 25.24 -12.61
C GLU A 399 -25.31 24.13 -12.79
N ILE A 400 -25.55 23.13 -13.66
CA ILE A 400 -24.54 22.09 -13.93
C ILE A 400 -23.29 22.67 -14.61
N TYR A 401 -23.46 23.70 -15.45
CA TYR A 401 -22.35 24.41 -16.08
C TYR A 401 -21.48 25.13 -15.04
N PHE A 402 -22.11 25.84 -14.09
CA PHE A 402 -21.38 26.51 -13.00
C PHE A 402 -20.70 25.50 -12.06
N LEU A 403 -21.32 24.36 -11.79
CA LEU A 403 -20.74 23.29 -10.98
C LEU A 403 -19.50 22.68 -11.64
N ALA A 404 -19.59 22.32 -12.92
CA ALA A 404 -18.48 21.76 -13.67
C ALA A 404 -17.30 22.72 -13.75
N LYS A 405 -17.56 24.01 -13.99
CA LYS A 405 -16.53 25.06 -14.00
C LYS A 405 -15.83 25.17 -12.63
N LYS A 406 -16.60 25.17 -11.54
CA LYS A 406 -16.08 25.25 -10.18
C LYS A 406 -15.24 24.03 -9.78
N ILE A 407 -15.65 22.82 -10.20
CA ILE A 407 -14.87 21.59 -9.98
C ILE A 407 -13.54 21.65 -10.74
N ASN A 408 -13.55 22.13 -11.98
CA ASN A 408 -12.33 22.26 -12.79
C ASN A 408 -11.34 23.28 -12.21
N GLU A 409 -11.85 24.41 -11.67
CA GLU A 409 -11.03 25.39 -10.95
C GLU A 409 -10.43 24.78 -9.66
N GLU A 410 -11.17 23.97 -8.91
CA GLU A 410 -10.67 23.29 -7.70
C GLU A 410 -9.66 22.16 -8.00
N LEU A 411 -9.79 21.47 -9.13
CA LEU A 411 -8.81 20.47 -9.58
C LEU A 411 -7.47 21.09 -10.00
N SER A 412 -7.47 22.37 -10.38
CA SER A 412 -6.29 23.09 -10.90
C SER A 412 -5.32 23.62 -9.82
N VAL A 413 -5.66 23.45 -8.53
CA VAL A 413 -4.75 23.75 -7.41
C VAL A 413 -3.55 22.79 -7.51
N PRO A 414 -2.30 23.30 -7.53
CA PRO A 414 -1.17 22.54 -8.05
C PRO A 414 -0.88 21.32 -7.19
N GLU A 415 -0.65 20.21 -7.91
CA GLU A 415 -0.16 18.87 -7.51
C GLU A 415 1.02 18.86 -6.50
N THR A 416 1.60 20.03 -6.23
CA THR A 416 2.58 20.29 -5.17
C THR A 416 2.12 19.88 -3.76
N VAL A 417 0.81 19.78 -3.51
CA VAL A 417 0.28 19.28 -2.23
C VAL A 417 0.43 17.75 -2.12
N GLN A 418 0.42 17.01 -3.23
CA GLN A 418 0.58 15.56 -3.26
C GLN A 418 2.05 15.10 -3.08
N LEU A 419 2.99 16.04 -2.98
CA LEU A 419 4.43 15.78 -2.94
C LEU A 419 5.07 16.02 -1.56
N GLY A 420 4.29 16.35 -0.53
CA GLY A 420 4.79 16.42 0.86
C GLY A 420 6.01 17.32 1.04
N GLY A 421 6.18 18.33 0.19
CA GLY A 421 7.14 19.42 0.41
C GLY A 421 6.46 20.56 1.19
N PRO A 422 7.21 21.40 1.93
CA PRO A 422 6.64 22.59 2.52
C PRO A 422 6.01 23.46 1.42
N VAL A 423 4.84 24.02 1.71
CA VAL A 423 4.05 24.80 0.77
C VAL A 423 4.86 26.00 0.31
N LYS A 424 5.36 25.99 -0.93
CA LYS A 424 5.84 27.22 -1.57
C LYS A 424 4.64 27.92 -2.17
N PHE A 425 3.97 28.73 -1.34
CA PHE A 425 3.06 29.73 -1.87
C PHE A 425 3.86 30.66 -2.77
N VAL A 426 3.57 30.63 -4.07
CA VAL A 426 4.05 31.65 -4.98
C VAL A 426 3.31 32.92 -4.60
N ASN A 427 4.06 33.84 -3.98
CA ASN A 427 3.68 35.18 -3.55
C ASN A 427 2.91 35.26 -2.22
N ASP A 428 3.63 35.20 -1.11
CA ASP A 428 3.34 36.07 0.03
C ASP A 428 4.65 36.51 0.70
N THR A 429 5.11 37.71 0.35
CA THR A 429 6.11 38.44 1.12
C THR A 429 5.44 38.97 2.38
N THR A 430 5.45 38.19 3.46
CA THR A 430 5.21 38.72 4.80
C THR A 430 6.41 38.44 5.68
N TYR A 431 7.07 39.54 6.04
CA TYR A 431 8.14 39.62 7.03
C TYR A 431 7.67 39.00 8.36
N VAL A 432 8.30 37.90 8.76
CA VAL A 432 8.34 37.49 10.17
C VAL A 432 9.77 37.74 10.65
N LYS A 433 9.93 38.81 11.42
CA LYS A 433 11.08 39.02 12.30
C LYS A 433 11.00 37.92 13.36
N ASP A 434 11.93 36.97 13.32
CA ASP A 434 12.16 36.08 14.46
C ASP A 434 13.58 36.21 14.99
N ASN A 435 13.61 36.39 16.30
CA ASN A 435 14.76 36.76 17.10
C ASN A 435 15.79 35.63 17.14
N THR A 436 17.04 36.05 17.02
CA THR A 436 18.27 35.38 17.42
C THR A 436 18.11 34.28 18.49
N LYS A 437 18.28 33.02 18.09
CA LYS A 437 18.83 31.97 18.96
C LYS A 437 19.91 31.20 18.20
N LYS A 438 21.06 31.11 18.88
CA LYS A 438 22.37 30.66 18.42
C LYS A 438 22.31 29.30 17.71
N ALA A 439 22.90 29.26 16.51
CA ALA A 439 23.31 28.03 15.86
C ALA A 439 24.40 27.34 16.72
N ILE A 440 24.19 26.06 17.02
CA ILE A 440 25.27 25.16 17.41
C ILE A 440 25.66 24.45 16.12
N GLU A 441 26.79 24.87 15.55
CA GLU A 441 27.50 24.10 14.52
C GLU A 441 27.85 22.73 15.11
N LYS A 442 27.39 21.66 14.47
CA LYS A 442 28.01 20.35 14.61
C LYS A 442 28.69 20.04 13.28
N GLU A 443 30.00 19.88 13.35
CA GLU A 443 30.82 19.36 12.26
C GLU A 443 30.31 17.99 11.83
N HIS A 444 30.12 17.82 10.53
CA HIS A 444 30.09 16.52 9.88
C HIS A 444 31.53 15.98 9.88
N GLN A 445 31.74 14.78 10.42
CA GLN A 445 32.93 13.98 10.10
C GLN A 445 32.58 13.08 8.92
N ASP A 446 33.49 13.06 7.95
CA ASP A 446 33.48 12.26 6.73
C ASP A 446 33.34 10.75 6.95
#